data_AF-A0A519CY26-F1
#
_entry.id   AF-A0A519CY26-F1
#
_cell.length_a   1.000
_cell.length_b   1.000
_cell.length_c   1.000
_cell.angle_alpha   90.00
_cell.angle_beta   90.00
_cell.angle_gamma   90.00
#
_symmetry.space_group_name_H-M   'P 1'
#
loop_
_entity.id
_entity.type
_entity.pdbx_description
1 polymer ?
#
loop_
_entity_poly.entity_id
_entity_poly.type
_entity_poly.pdbx_seq_one_letter_code
_entity_poly.pdbx_strand_id
1 'polypeptide(L)'
;MGNLRGANVAEAAGVQLGWIRKKLTIREAAATGIILGLYTSVLTYIVVLYAHAFQDGFILGIKIAGIGGGIIFTIAFLNYSIYGRKIRKAVDNTATLIRLRSILGPIEVWAAESMIGDQTWLVDSHIRPSDNKVAIDLHDLDVRSAISLIEIINADKANLGRIQLITGRGKSTSQNPAMRPAISNWLRENPSSNHWHVMRKPHAITLRPLPPPLGNKELMIRMTAFGAPIGAFGAIGFNDAANGIPGAGVVGFIAGLFLTYLMVTHSH
;
A
#
# COMPACT_ATOMS: atom_id res chain seq x y z
N MET A 1 -9.23 21.72 -32.03
CA MET A 1 -9.62 22.00 -30.63
C MET A 1 -10.31 20.76 -30.07
N GLY A 2 -9.52 19.83 -29.53
CA GLY A 2 -9.98 18.52 -29.07
C GLY A 2 -10.01 18.44 -27.55
N ASN A 3 -11.19 18.12 -27.03
CA ASN A 3 -11.62 17.94 -25.64
C ASN A 3 -10.53 17.45 -24.64
N LEU A 4 -9.89 18.38 -23.91
CA LEU A 4 -9.06 18.10 -22.71
C LEU A 4 -9.87 18.13 -21.40
N ARG A 5 -11.21 18.15 -21.47
CA ARG A 5 -12.08 18.27 -20.28
C ARG A 5 -12.28 16.98 -19.48
N GLY A 6 -11.84 15.82 -19.98
CA GLY A 6 -12.05 14.52 -19.30
C GLY A 6 -11.03 14.18 -18.21
N ALA A 7 -9.77 14.60 -18.38
CA ALA A 7 -8.69 14.25 -17.44
C ALA A 7 -8.80 15.00 -16.10
N ASN A 8 -9.19 16.27 -16.15
CA ASN A 8 -9.23 17.14 -14.96
C ASN A 8 -10.39 16.80 -13.99
N VAL A 9 -11.44 16.11 -14.44
CA VAL A 9 -12.58 15.74 -13.58
C VAL A 9 -12.28 14.46 -12.79
N ALA A 10 -11.52 13.52 -13.37
CA ALA A 10 -11.09 12.30 -12.68
C ALA A 10 -10.05 12.60 -11.58
N GLU A 11 -9.16 13.56 -11.84
CA GLU A 11 -8.17 14.04 -10.87
C GLU A 11 -8.84 14.81 -9.70
N ALA A 12 -9.85 15.63 -10.00
CA ALA A 12 -10.62 16.37 -8.99
C ALA A 12 -11.52 15.48 -8.11
N ALA A 13 -11.91 14.29 -8.58
CA ALA A 13 -12.75 13.35 -7.83
C ALA A 13 -11.96 12.37 -6.93
N GLY A 14 -10.63 12.37 -6.99
CA GLY A 14 -9.80 11.41 -6.24
C GLY A 14 -10.07 9.94 -6.60
N VAL A 15 -10.71 9.69 -7.75
CA VAL A 15 -10.99 8.34 -8.24
C VAL A 15 -9.74 7.86 -8.98
N GLN A 16 -8.80 7.31 -8.21
CA GLN A 16 -7.58 6.72 -8.76
C GLN A 16 -7.90 5.37 -9.40
N LEU A 17 -7.69 5.30 -10.72
CA LEU A 17 -7.85 4.10 -11.54
C LEU A 17 -7.11 2.92 -10.87
N GLY A 18 -7.80 1.81 -10.66
CA GLY A 18 -7.26 0.59 -10.04
C GLY A 18 -7.62 0.35 -8.57
N TRP A 19 -8.11 1.35 -7.84
CA TRP A 19 -8.55 1.21 -6.44
C TRP A 19 -10.00 1.64 -6.27
N ILE A 20 -10.84 0.76 -5.72
CA ILE A 20 -12.26 1.03 -5.47
C ILE A 20 -12.50 1.04 -3.97
N ARG A 21 -13.34 1.95 -3.50
CA ARG A 21 -13.88 1.83 -2.14
C ARG A 21 -14.93 0.74 -2.15
N LYS A 22 -14.61 -0.42 -1.56
CA LYS A 22 -15.65 -1.38 -1.21
C LYS A 22 -16.37 -0.80 0.00
N LYS A 23 -17.62 -0.39 -0.19
CA LYS A 23 -18.49 -0.10 0.94
C LYS A 23 -18.62 -1.39 1.75
N LEU A 24 -18.14 -1.36 2.99
CA LEU A 24 -18.30 -2.49 3.88
C LEU A 24 -19.78 -2.59 4.22
N THR A 25 -20.29 -3.82 4.27
CA THR A 25 -21.61 -4.05 4.86
C THR A 25 -21.58 -3.61 6.32
N ILE A 26 -22.73 -3.22 6.88
CA ILE A 26 -22.85 -2.83 8.29
C ILE A 26 -22.28 -3.93 9.19
N ARG A 27 -22.49 -5.20 8.82
CA ARG A 27 -21.95 -6.36 9.52
C ARG A 27 -20.42 -6.43 9.48
N GLU A 28 -19.80 -6.23 8.32
CA GLU A 28 -18.34 -6.21 8.19
C GLU A 28 -17.72 -5.01 8.94
N ALA A 29 -18.36 -3.84 8.88
CA ALA A 29 -17.93 -2.65 9.64
C ALA A 29 -18.05 -2.87 11.15
N ALA A 30 -19.15 -3.47 11.63
CA ALA A 30 -19.36 -3.79 13.04
C ALA A 30 -18.34 -4.83 13.53
N ALA A 31 -18.10 -5.89 12.75
CA ALA A 31 -17.08 -6.89 13.08
C ALA A 31 -15.67 -6.27 13.20
N THR A 32 -15.31 -5.40 12.25
CA THR A 32 -14.03 -4.68 12.28
C THR A 32 -13.92 -3.77 13.50
N GLY A 33 -15.00 -3.04 13.82
CA GLY A 33 -15.07 -2.20 15.02
C GLY A 33 -14.93 -3.02 16.30
N ILE A 34 -15.59 -4.18 16.40
CA ILE A 34 -15.54 -5.04 17.60
C ILE A 34 -14.11 -5.53 17.83
N ILE A 35 -13.43 -6.00 16.77
CA ILE A 35 -12.05 -6.49 16.86
C ILE A 35 -11.13 -5.37 17.38
N LEU A 36 -11.24 -4.16 16.82
CA LEU A 36 -10.43 -3.03 17.25
C LEU A 36 -10.76 -2.57 18.66
N GLY A 37 -12.04 -2.49 19.02
CA GLY A 37 -12.49 -2.13 20.35
C GLY A 37 -12.01 -3.12 21.41
N LEU A 38 -12.14 -4.42 21.17
CA LEU A 38 -11.65 -5.47 22.07
C LEU A 38 -10.13 -5.41 22.24
N TYR A 39 -9.38 -5.22 21.16
CA TYR A 39 -7.92 -5.11 21.22
C TYR A 39 -7.51 -3.92 22.09
N THR A 40 -8.13 -2.75 21.90
CA THR A 40 -7.91 -1.58 22.75
C THR A 40 -8.29 -1.85 24.19
N SER A 41 -9.46 -2.44 24.46
CA SER A 41 -9.88 -2.79 25.82
C SER A 41 -8.85 -3.65 26.54
N VAL A 42 -8.37 -4.73 25.90
CA VAL A 42 -7.39 -5.62 26.51
C VAL A 42 -6.08 -4.88 26.81
N LEU A 43 -5.59 -4.08 25.87
CA LEU A 43 -4.33 -3.36 26.04
C LEU A 43 -4.44 -2.28 27.12
N THR A 44 -5.52 -1.49 27.12
CA THR A 44 -5.81 -0.50 28.16
C THR A 44 -5.97 -1.17 29.53
N TYR A 45 -6.63 -2.33 29.59
CA TYR A 45 -6.78 -3.09 30.82
C TYR A 45 -5.44 -3.51 31.41
N ILE A 46 -4.55 -4.07 30.59
CA ILE A 46 -3.21 -4.49 31.02
C ILE A 46 -2.41 -3.29 31.55
N VAL A 47 -2.46 -2.15 30.87
CA VAL A 47 -1.75 -0.92 31.29
C VAL A 47 -2.28 -0.42 32.63
N VAL A 48 -3.60 -0.34 32.82
CA VAL A 48 -4.20 0.13 34.07
C VAL A 48 -3.88 -0.81 35.22
N LEU A 49 -3.95 -2.14 35.00
CA LEU A 49 -3.56 -3.14 35.99
C LEU A 49 -2.10 -2.97 36.43
N TYR A 50 -1.21 -2.73 35.47
CA TYR A 50 0.22 -2.56 35.76
C TYR A 50 0.49 -1.26 36.54
N ALA A 51 -0.17 -0.16 36.15
CA ALA A 51 -0.01 1.14 36.79
C ALA A 51 -0.52 1.16 38.24
N HIS A 52 -1.61 0.43 38.53
CA HIS A 52 -2.29 0.47 39.84
C HIS A 52 -1.95 -0.73 40.74
N ALA A 53 -0.85 -1.44 40.45
CA ALA A 53 -0.22 -2.47 41.28
C ALA A 53 -1.20 -3.31 42.12
N PHE A 54 -2.18 -3.96 41.48
CA PHE A 54 -3.17 -4.88 42.08
C PHE A 54 -3.97 -4.38 43.32
N GLN A 55 -3.86 -3.13 43.74
CA GLN A 55 -4.59 -2.55 44.88
C GLN A 55 -5.79 -1.75 44.38
N ASP A 56 -6.87 -2.45 44.00
CA ASP A 56 -8.13 -1.92 43.42
C ASP A 56 -8.11 -1.60 41.91
N GLY A 57 -7.00 -1.87 41.22
CA GLY A 57 -6.86 -1.66 39.77
C GLY A 57 -7.75 -2.55 38.87
N PHE A 58 -8.38 -3.60 39.40
CA PHE A 58 -9.15 -4.57 38.60
C PHE A 58 -10.47 -3.97 38.08
N ILE A 59 -11.32 -3.46 38.98
CA ILE A 59 -12.61 -2.86 38.60
C ILE A 59 -12.38 -1.55 37.82
N LEU A 60 -11.41 -0.75 38.25
CA LEU A 60 -11.03 0.47 37.56
C LEU A 60 -10.52 0.16 36.14
N GLY A 61 -9.68 -0.86 36.01
CA GLY A 61 -9.19 -1.37 34.73
C GLY A 61 -10.33 -1.76 33.81
N ILE A 62 -11.31 -2.54 34.27
CA ILE A 62 -12.46 -2.96 33.46
C ILE A 62 -13.27 -1.74 32.99
N LYS A 63 -13.50 -0.76 33.86
CA LYS A 63 -14.24 0.47 33.49
C LYS A 63 -13.51 1.27 32.41
N ILE A 64 -12.22 1.56 32.62
CA ILE A 64 -11.42 2.35 31.67
C ILE A 64 -11.24 1.59 30.35
N ALA A 65 -10.99 0.28 30.40
CA ALA A 65 -10.90 -0.59 29.23
C ALA A 65 -12.20 -0.66 28.44
N GLY A 66 -13.35 -0.77 29.12
CA GLY A 66 -14.66 -0.78 28.48
C GLY A 66 -14.97 0.54 27.78
N ILE A 67 -14.67 1.67 28.43
CA ILE A 67 -14.83 3.01 27.83
C ILE A 67 -13.90 3.16 26.62
N GLY A 68 -12.62 2.85 26.76
CA GLY A 68 -11.64 2.95 25.68
C GLY A 68 -11.99 2.08 24.47
N GLY A 69 -12.38 0.82 24.71
CA GLY A 69 -12.83 -0.08 23.65
C GLY A 69 -14.12 0.38 22.99
N GLY A 70 -15.10 0.88 23.75
CA GLY A 70 -16.36 1.41 23.23
C GLY A 70 -16.17 2.63 22.33
N ILE A 71 -15.26 3.53 22.71
CA ILE A 71 -14.89 4.71 21.90
C ILE A 71 -14.24 4.25 20.58
N ILE A 72 -13.23 3.39 20.64
CA ILE A 72 -12.54 2.90 19.43
C ILE A 72 -13.50 2.08 18.55
N PHE A 73 -14.36 1.24 19.14
CA PHE A 73 -15.42 0.53 18.43
C PHE A 73 -16.30 1.48 17.62
N THR A 74 -16.84 2.51 18.28
CA THR A 74 -17.78 3.46 17.65
C THR A 74 -17.10 4.22 16.51
N ILE A 75 -15.87 4.67 16.74
CA ILE A 75 -15.09 5.43 15.77
C ILE A 75 -14.72 4.56 14.57
N ALA A 76 -14.23 3.34 14.81
CA ALA A 76 -13.90 2.40 13.75
C ALA A 76 -15.15 2.01 12.95
N PHE A 77 -16.25 1.68 13.63
CA PHE A 77 -17.52 1.33 13.01
C PHE A 77 -18.01 2.44 12.08
N LEU A 78 -18.07 3.69 12.56
CA LEU A 78 -18.49 4.83 11.75
C LEU A 78 -17.54 5.09 10.59
N ASN A 79 -16.23 5.03 10.82
CA ASN A 79 -15.23 5.24 9.77
C ASN A 79 -15.38 4.21 8.65
N TYR A 80 -15.46 2.93 8.99
CA TYR A 80 -15.59 1.84 8.02
C TYR A 80 -16.97 1.76 7.37
N SER A 81 -18.04 2.18 8.06
CA SER A 81 -19.40 2.24 7.50
C SER A 81 -19.57 3.39 6.51
N ILE A 82 -19.00 4.57 6.82
CA ILE A 82 -19.12 5.79 5.99
C ILE A 82 -18.12 5.76 4.83
N TYR A 83 -16.84 5.49 5.12
CA TYR A 83 -15.75 5.62 4.15
C TYR A 83 -15.38 4.29 3.49
N GLY A 84 -15.92 3.16 3.96
CA GLY A 84 -15.62 1.83 3.43
C GLY A 84 -14.15 1.43 3.60
N ARG A 85 -13.78 0.30 2.98
CA ARG A 85 -12.37 -0.12 2.86
C ARG A 85 -11.89 0.21 1.46
N LYS A 86 -10.71 0.83 1.34
CA LYS A 86 -9.99 0.86 0.07
C LYS A 86 -9.55 -0.57 -0.24
N ILE A 87 -10.15 -1.16 -1.27
CA ILE A 87 -9.76 -2.46 -1.78
C ILE A 87 -9.29 -2.21 -3.20
N ARG A 88 -8.19 -2.85 -3.58
CA ARG A 88 -7.77 -2.80 -4.97
C ARG A 88 -8.89 -3.39 -5.81
N LYS A 89 -9.33 -2.69 -6.87
CA LYS A 89 -10.12 -3.35 -7.91
C LYS A 89 -9.28 -4.55 -8.32
N ALA A 90 -9.83 -5.77 -8.31
CA ALA A 90 -9.12 -6.87 -8.95
C ALA A 90 -8.84 -6.41 -10.38
N VAL A 91 -7.58 -6.02 -10.65
CA VAL A 91 -7.22 -5.57 -11.99
C VAL A 91 -7.26 -6.84 -12.78
N ASP A 92 -8.22 -6.92 -13.68
CA ASP A 92 -8.35 -8.09 -14.53
C ASP A 92 -7.02 -8.30 -15.26
N ASN A 93 -6.44 -9.49 -15.12
CA ASN A 93 -5.16 -9.79 -15.73
C ASN A 93 -5.26 -9.71 -17.25
N THR A 94 -6.44 -9.99 -17.81
CA THR A 94 -6.76 -9.78 -19.22
C THR A 94 -6.70 -8.31 -19.61
N ALA A 95 -7.26 -7.41 -18.81
CA ALA A 95 -7.15 -5.97 -19.05
C ALA A 95 -5.69 -5.47 -18.95
N THR A 96 -4.93 -5.97 -17.97
CA THR A 96 -3.49 -5.66 -17.85
C THR A 96 -2.71 -6.19 -19.05
N LEU A 97 -3.01 -7.39 -19.53
CA LEU A 97 -2.38 -8.01 -20.68
C LEU A 97 -2.63 -7.17 -21.94
N ILE A 98 -3.90 -6.86 -22.25
CA ILE A 98 -4.27 -6.04 -23.41
C ILE A 98 -3.57 -4.69 -23.36
N ARG A 99 -3.55 -4.06 -22.18
CA ARG A 99 -2.89 -2.75 -22.00
C ARG A 99 -1.39 -2.85 -22.21
N LEU A 100 -0.72 -3.84 -21.61
CA LEU A 100 0.72 -4.05 -21.80
C LEU A 100 1.08 -4.28 -23.27
N ARG A 101 0.28 -5.08 -23.98
CA ARG A 101 0.48 -5.30 -25.41
C ARG A 101 0.33 -4.02 -26.23
N SER A 102 -0.63 -3.17 -25.86
CA SER A 102 -0.83 -1.89 -26.56
C SER A 102 0.30 -0.88 -26.33
N ILE A 103 0.88 -0.82 -25.13
CA ILE A 103 1.89 0.19 -24.79
C ILE A 103 3.31 -0.24 -25.13
N LEU A 104 3.57 -1.55 -25.24
CA LEU A 104 4.91 -2.09 -25.51
C LEU A 104 5.19 -2.38 -26.99
N GLY A 105 4.24 -2.10 -27.89
CA GLY A 105 4.46 -2.18 -29.34
C GLY A 105 5.70 -1.45 -29.86
N PRO A 106 6.07 -0.26 -29.36
CA PRO A 106 7.32 0.41 -29.76
C PRO A 106 8.60 -0.37 -29.40
N ILE A 107 8.59 -1.17 -28.33
CA ILE A 107 9.76 -1.98 -27.93
C ILE A 107 9.99 -3.12 -28.91
N GLU A 108 8.94 -3.71 -29.47
CA GLU A 108 9.05 -4.75 -30.50
C GLU A 108 9.75 -4.23 -31.76
N VAL A 109 9.46 -3.00 -32.17
CA VAL A 109 10.13 -2.34 -33.30
C VAL A 109 11.63 -2.17 -33.01
N TRP A 110 11.99 -1.68 -31.82
CA TRP A 110 13.40 -1.52 -31.42
C TRP A 110 14.13 -2.85 -31.26
N ALA A 111 13.45 -3.88 -30.75
CA ALA A 111 14.02 -5.21 -30.62
C ALA A 111 14.28 -5.87 -31.98
N ALA A 112 13.44 -5.59 -32.98
CA ALA A 112 13.66 -6.04 -34.35
C ALA A 112 14.92 -5.44 -34.98
N GLU A 113 15.28 -4.20 -34.62
CA GLU A 113 16.51 -3.55 -35.10
C GLU A 113 17.77 -4.06 -34.38
N SER A 114 17.66 -4.50 -33.12
CA SER A 114 18.81 -4.83 -32.27
C SER A 114 19.08 -6.34 -32.12
N MET A 115 18.43 -7.22 -32.91
CA MET A 115 18.42 -8.69 -32.80
C MET A 115 19.54 -9.30 -31.93
N ILE A 116 19.19 -9.79 -30.74
CA ILE A 116 20.12 -10.54 -29.87
C ILE A 116 19.78 -12.03 -29.95
N GLY A 117 20.59 -12.78 -30.70
CA GLY A 117 20.41 -14.22 -30.92
C GLY A 117 19.51 -14.53 -32.12
N ASP A 118 18.92 -15.72 -32.13
CA ASP A 118 18.16 -16.25 -33.27
C ASP A 118 16.67 -15.85 -33.27
N GLN A 119 16.20 -15.15 -32.24
CA GLN A 119 14.79 -14.75 -32.09
C GLN A 119 14.66 -13.25 -31.80
N THR A 120 13.64 -12.64 -32.38
CA THR A 120 13.24 -11.27 -32.08
C THR A 120 12.24 -11.26 -30.93
N TRP A 121 12.36 -10.29 -30.03
CA TRP A 121 11.38 -10.08 -28.98
C TRP A 121 10.05 -9.59 -29.57
N LEU A 122 8.95 -10.31 -29.33
CA LEU A 122 7.63 -9.96 -29.82
C LEU A 122 6.65 -9.82 -28.65
N VAL A 123 5.77 -8.82 -28.73
CA VAL A 123 4.77 -8.53 -27.69
C VAL A 123 3.87 -9.75 -27.43
N ASP A 124 3.47 -10.47 -28.48
CA ASP A 124 2.54 -11.58 -28.36
C ASP A 124 3.15 -12.85 -27.75
N SER A 125 4.44 -13.13 -28.02
CA SER A 125 5.12 -14.33 -27.50
C SER A 125 5.75 -14.10 -26.13
N HIS A 126 6.23 -12.88 -25.84
CA HIS A 126 6.97 -12.58 -24.62
C HIS A 126 6.09 -11.96 -23.53
N ILE A 127 4.86 -11.55 -23.83
CA ILE A 127 3.88 -11.12 -22.81
C ILE A 127 2.76 -12.16 -22.66
N ARG A 128 2.77 -12.87 -21.53
CA ARG A 128 1.88 -14.00 -21.25
C ARG A 128 1.06 -13.78 -19.98
N PRO A 129 -0.22 -14.23 -19.96
CA PRO A 129 -0.95 -14.33 -18.71
C PRO A 129 -0.30 -15.40 -17.81
N SER A 130 -0.23 -15.14 -16.51
CA SER A 130 0.30 -16.09 -15.52
C SER A 130 -0.50 -15.97 -14.23
N ASP A 131 -1.30 -16.97 -13.88
CA ASP A 131 -2.17 -17.01 -12.69
C ASP A 131 -2.78 -15.65 -12.32
N ASN A 132 -2.17 -14.97 -11.35
CA ASN A 132 -2.61 -13.68 -10.79
C ASN A 132 -1.69 -12.49 -11.17
N LYS A 133 -1.13 -12.51 -12.37
CA LYS A 133 -0.18 -11.51 -12.89
C LYS A 133 -0.02 -11.65 -14.41
N VAL A 134 0.66 -10.68 -15.01
CA VAL A 134 1.15 -10.78 -16.40
C VAL A 134 2.66 -10.95 -16.36
N ALA A 135 3.16 -12.00 -17.00
CA ALA A 135 4.59 -12.27 -17.15
C ALA A 135 5.10 -11.60 -18.43
N ILE A 136 6.20 -10.86 -18.30
CA ILE A 136 6.92 -10.24 -19.40
C ILE A 136 8.29 -10.90 -19.43
N ASP A 137 8.55 -11.64 -20.49
CA ASP A 137 9.85 -12.21 -20.74
C ASP A 137 10.79 -11.15 -21.29
N LEU A 138 11.97 -10.98 -20.68
CA LEU A 138 12.99 -10.03 -21.13
C LEU A 138 14.19 -10.74 -21.78
N HIS A 139 14.12 -12.06 -21.96
CA HIS A 139 15.03 -12.72 -22.89
C HIS A 139 14.84 -12.14 -24.29
N ASP A 140 15.90 -12.15 -25.09
CA ASP A 140 15.94 -11.58 -26.45
C ASP A 140 15.84 -10.04 -26.52
N LEU A 141 15.87 -9.35 -25.36
CA LEU A 141 16.09 -7.90 -25.28
C LEU A 141 17.51 -7.57 -24.83
N ASP A 142 18.03 -6.46 -25.34
CA ASP A 142 19.21 -5.82 -24.79
C ASP A 142 18.86 -5.05 -23.51
N VAL A 143 19.87 -4.73 -22.71
CA VAL A 143 19.66 -4.07 -21.41
C VAL A 143 19.00 -2.70 -21.56
N ARG A 144 19.31 -1.95 -22.63
CA ARG A 144 18.75 -0.61 -22.86
C ARG A 144 17.27 -0.71 -23.22
N SER A 145 16.89 -1.61 -24.13
CA SER A 145 15.48 -1.83 -24.48
C SER A 145 14.67 -2.34 -23.29
N ALA A 146 15.24 -3.21 -22.45
CA ALA A 146 14.58 -3.66 -21.23
C ALA A 146 14.37 -2.53 -20.20
N ILE A 147 15.31 -1.58 -20.08
CA ILE A 147 15.13 -0.40 -19.24
C ILE A 147 14.00 0.49 -19.79
N SER A 148 14.00 0.75 -21.10
CA SER A 148 12.94 1.54 -21.74
C SER A 148 11.56 0.89 -21.61
N LEU A 149 11.49 -0.44 -21.69
CA LEU A 149 10.27 -1.20 -21.41
C LEU A 149 9.75 -0.92 -19.99
N ILE A 150 10.63 -0.88 -18.99
CA ILE A 150 10.25 -0.60 -17.61
C ILE A 150 9.80 0.86 -17.44
N GLU A 151 10.43 1.79 -18.14
CA GLU A 151 10.03 3.20 -18.17
C GLU A 151 8.59 3.36 -18.67
N ILE A 152 8.23 2.67 -19.78
CA ILE A 152 6.88 2.67 -20.33
C ILE A 152 5.88 2.07 -19.34
N ILE A 153 6.22 0.92 -18.73
CA ILE A 153 5.38 0.30 -17.68
C ILE A 153 5.16 1.25 -16.52
N ASN A 154 6.20 1.98 -16.12
CA ASN A 154 6.14 2.88 -14.99
C ASN A 154 5.36 4.17 -15.30
N ALA A 155 5.35 4.62 -16.55
CA ALA A 155 4.50 5.71 -17.00
C ALA A 155 2.99 5.36 -16.90
N ASP A 156 2.63 4.11 -17.16
CA ASP A 156 1.23 3.64 -17.16
C ASP A 156 0.83 2.88 -15.88
N LYS A 157 1.65 2.95 -14.83
CA LYS A 157 1.52 2.16 -13.58
C LYS A 157 0.16 2.19 -12.89
N ALA A 158 -0.62 3.27 -13.04
CA ALA A 158 -1.95 3.39 -12.44
C ALA A 158 -2.97 2.42 -13.06
N ASN A 159 -2.77 2.04 -14.32
CA ASN A 159 -3.69 1.19 -15.07
C ASN A 159 -3.27 -0.29 -15.08
N LEU A 160 -2.14 -0.61 -14.45
CA LEU A 160 -1.52 -1.92 -14.53
C LEU A 160 -1.78 -2.78 -13.28
N GLY A 161 -1.95 -4.08 -13.52
CA GLY A 161 -2.07 -5.11 -12.49
C GLY A 161 -0.72 -5.49 -11.88
N ARG A 162 -0.62 -6.75 -11.45
CA ARG A 162 0.66 -7.32 -11.00
C ARG A 162 1.46 -7.77 -12.22
N ILE A 163 2.73 -7.39 -12.28
CA ILE A 163 3.61 -7.70 -13.41
C ILE A 163 4.79 -8.54 -12.91
N GLN A 164 5.24 -9.51 -13.68
CA GLN A 164 6.47 -10.24 -13.43
C GLN A 164 7.41 -10.10 -14.61
N LEU A 165 8.56 -9.48 -14.37
CA LEU A 165 9.67 -9.39 -15.31
C LEU A 165 10.53 -10.66 -15.18
N ILE A 166 10.67 -11.43 -16.25
CA ILE A 166 11.56 -12.59 -16.30
C ILE A 166 12.92 -12.09 -16.78
N THR A 167 13.87 -11.97 -15.84
CA THR A 167 15.18 -11.33 -16.08
C THR A 167 16.32 -12.34 -16.29
N GLY A 168 15.99 -13.64 -16.26
CA GLY A 168 16.98 -14.70 -16.06
C GLY A 168 17.60 -14.70 -14.65
N ARG A 169 18.58 -15.59 -14.46
CA ARG A 169 19.23 -15.84 -13.15
C ARG A 169 20.36 -14.86 -12.81
N GLY A 170 20.86 -14.08 -13.78
CA GLY A 170 21.96 -13.15 -13.59
C GLY A 170 23.31 -13.82 -13.24
N LYS A 171 23.47 -15.11 -13.57
CA LYS A 171 24.75 -15.82 -13.46
C LYS A 171 25.58 -15.61 -14.71
N SER A 172 26.91 -15.70 -14.63
CA SER A 172 27.82 -15.60 -15.79
C SER A 172 27.48 -16.56 -16.94
N THR A 173 26.80 -17.67 -16.64
CA THR A 173 26.33 -18.67 -17.62
C THR A 173 24.96 -18.36 -18.24
N SER A 174 24.36 -17.21 -17.94
CA SER A 174 23.05 -16.82 -18.49
C SER A 174 23.23 -16.10 -19.83
N GLN A 175 22.23 -16.16 -20.72
CA GLN A 175 22.25 -15.48 -22.03
C GLN A 175 22.51 -13.97 -21.92
N ASN A 176 21.94 -13.31 -20.90
CA ASN A 176 22.22 -11.90 -20.59
C ASN A 176 22.41 -11.70 -19.06
N PRO A 177 23.63 -11.88 -18.54
CA PRO A 177 23.91 -11.78 -17.10
C PRO A 177 23.70 -10.38 -16.54
N ALA A 178 23.85 -9.34 -17.37
CA ALA A 178 23.76 -7.93 -16.99
C ALA A 178 22.31 -7.43 -16.85
N MET A 179 21.34 -8.13 -17.45
CA MET A 179 19.92 -7.76 -17.45
C MET A 179 19.36 -7.58 -16.02
N ARG A 180 19.53 -8.60 -15.18
CA ARG A 180 19.01 -8.60 -13.80
C ARG A 180 19.60 -7.49 -12.92
N PRO A 181 20.93 -7.31 -12.82
CA PRO A 181 21.49 -6.24 -12.00
C PRO A 181 21.08 -4.86 -12.54
N ALA A 182 21.06 -4.64 -13.85
CA ALA A 182 20.63 -3.38 -14.45
C ALA A 182 19.20 -3.01 -14.06
N ILE A 183 18.25 -3.94 -14.22
CA ILE A 183 16.85 -3.74 -13.82
C ILE A 183 16.72 -3.50 -12.32
N SER A 184 17.46 -4.25 -11.50
CA SER A 184 17.40 -4.10 -10.05
C SER A 184 17.97 -2.75 -9.58
N ASN A 185 19.00 -2.24 -10.25
CA ASN A 185 19.59 -0.93 -9.96
C ASN A 185 18.64 0.19 -10.39
N TRP A 186 18.09 0.12 -11.61
CA TRP A 186 17.08 1.08 -12.08
C TRP A 186 15.89 1.17 -11.12
N LEU A 187 15.36 0.02 -10.67
CA LEU A 187 14.24 -0.01 -9.72
C LEU A 187 14.59 0.58 -8.35
N ARG A 188 15.88 0.59 -7.97
CA ARG A 188 16.35 1.16 -6.70
C ARG A 188 16.60 2.67 -6.82
N GLU A 189 17.19 3.09 -7.93
CA GLU A 189 17.66 4.47 -8.14
C GLU A 189 16.54 5.41 -8.60
N ASN A 190 15.53 4.90 -9.30
CA ASN A 190 14.49 5.75 -9.87
C ASN A 190 13.35 6.01 -8.87
N PRO A 191 13.12 7.25 -8.38
CA PRO A 191 12.08 7.55 -7.38
C PRO A 191 10.66 7.21 -7.86
N SER A 192 10.45 7.23 -9.17
CA SER A 192 9.17 6.93 -9.78
C SER A 192 8.74 5.45 -9.59
N SER A 193 9.69 4.56 -9.28
CA SER A 193 9.47 3.15 -8.95
C SER A 193 8.82 2.93 -7.58
N ASN A 194 8.75 3.95 -6.71
CA ASN A 194 8.14 3.90 -5.36
C ASN A 194 6.65 3.55 -5.36
N HIS A 195 6.03 3.42 -6.54
CA HIS A 195 4.65 2.91 -6.69
C HIS A 195 4.57 1.40 -6.74
N TRP A 196 5.71 0.70 -6.77
CA TRP A 196 5.79 -0.74 -6.86
C TRP A 196 6.38 -1.33 -5.58
N HIS A 197 5.67 -2.29 -4.99
CA HIS A 197 6.28 -3.23 -4.08
C HIS A 197 7.03 -4.29 -4.90
N VAL A 198 8.36 -4.23 -4.86
CA VAL A 198 9.26 -5.04 -5.68
C VAL A 198 9.61 -6.35 -4.96
N MET A 199 9.11 -7.48 -5.46
CA MET A 199 9.45 -8.81 -4.96
C MET A 199 10.52 -9.47 -5.85
N ARG A 200 11.71 -9.71 -5.32
CA ARG A 200 12.82 -10.29 -6.07
C ARG A 200 12.87 -11.81 -5.88
N LYS A 201 12.66 -12.56 -6.97
CA LYS A 201 12.88 -14.02 -7.03
C LYS A 201 14.19 -14.31 -7.79
N PRO A 202 14.75 -15.53 -7.72
CA PRO A 202 16.02 -15.84 -8.39
C PRO A 202 16.03 -15.63 -9.91
N HIS A 203 14.90 -15.89 -10.59
CA HIS A 203 14.78 -15.82 -12.06
C HIS A 203 13.89 -14.68 -12.57
N ALA A 204 13.30 -13.90 -11.66
CA ALA A 204 12.30 -12.91 -12.01
C ALA A 204 12.18 -11.81 -10.94
N ILE A 205 11.68 -10.66 -11.36
CA ILE A 205 11.35 -9.52 -10.49
C ILE A 205 9.86 -9.24 -10.65
N THR A 206 9.10 -9.35 -9.57
CA THR A 206 7.66 -9.10 -9.59
C THR A 206 7.37 -7.70 -9.08
N LEU A 207 6.68 -6.91 -9.89
CA LEU A 207 6.21 -5.57 -9.56
C LEU A 207 4.74 -5.67 -9.13
N ARG A 208 4.47 -5.34 -7.86
CA ARG A 208 3.11 -5.28 -7.32
C ARG A 208 2.76 -3.82 -7.05
N PRO A 209 1.73 -3.24 -7.68
CA PRO A 209 1.38 -1.85 -7.40
C PRO A 209 0.99 -1.66 -5.94
N LEU A 210 1.55 -0.62 -5.35
CA LEU A 210 1.23 -0.16 -4.01
C LEU A 210 -0.14 0.52 -3.99
N PRO A 211 -0.84 0.49 -2.85
CA PRO A 211 -1.98 1.37 -2.64
C PRO A 211 -1.54 2.82 -2.80
N PRO A 212 -2.37 3.65 -3.44
CA PRO A 212 -2.08 5.07 -3.51
C PRO A 212 -2.13 5.67 -2.11
N PRO A 213 -1.41 6.79 -1.89
CA PRO A 213 -1.43 7.48 -0.61
C PRO A 213 -2.86 7.91 -0.25
N LEU A 214 -3.14 8.02 1.05
CA LEU A 214 -4.39 8.61 1.52
C LEU A 214 -4.47 10.06 1.04
N GLY A 215 -5.65 10.47 0.55
CA GLY A 215 -5.89 11.87 0.27
C GLY A 215 -5.92 12.68 1.58
N ASN A 216 -5.51 13.95 1.53
CA ASN A 216 -5.38 14.82 2.71
C ASN A 216 -6.65 14.86 3.58
N LYS A 217 -7.84 14.90 2.95
CA LYS A 217 -9.13 14.87 3.66
C LYS A 217 -9.31 13.57 4.47
N GLU A 218 -8.96 12.43 3.88
CA GLU A 218 -9.08 11.13 4.52
C GLU A 218 -8.05 10.95 5.63
N LEU A 219 -6.82 11.40 5.40
CA LEU A 219 -5.78 11.46 6.43
C LEU A 219 -6.27 12.28 7.62
N MET A 220 -6.79 13.49 7.38
CA MET A 220 -7.30 14.37 8.43
C MET A 220 -8.46 13.71 9.20
N ILE A 221 -9.45 13.14 8.51
CA ILE A 221 -10.57 12.46 9.16
C ILE A 221 -10.09 11.31 10.04
N ARG A 222 -9.16 10.48 9.56
CA ARG A 222 -8.59 9.37 10.35
C ARG A 222 -7.76 9.86 11.51
N MET A 223 -6.96 10.91 11.31
CA MET A 223 -6.15 11.53 12.35
C MET A 223 -7.02 12.14 13.45
N THR A 224 -8.13 12.80 13.12
CA THR A 224 -9.06 13.32 14.14
C THR A 224 -9.80 12.17 14.83
N ALA A 225 -10.32 11.22 14.05
CA ALA A 225 -11.08 10.08 14.55
C ALA A 225 -10.26 9.23 15.53
N PHE A 226 -9.05 8.80 15.16
CA PHE A 226 -8.23 7.93 16.00
C PHE A 226 -7.27 8.71 16.89
N GLY A 227 -6.77 9.86 16.44
CA GLY A 227 -5.73 10.61 17.14
C GLY A 227 -6.26 11.39 18.33
N ALA A 228 -7.48 11.94 18.26
CA ALA A 228 -8.06 12.60 19.42
C ALA A 228 -8.23 11.65 20.63
N PRO A 229 -8.85 10.45 20.50
CA PRO A 229 -8.96 9.54 21.64
C PRO A 229 -7.62 8.94 22.06
N ILE A 230 -6.76 8.52 21.11
CA ILE A 230 -5.44 7.96 21.46
C ILE A 230 -4.56 9.01 22.15
N GLY A 231 -4.57 10.24 21.65
CA GLY A 231 -3.91 11.38 22.28
C GLY A 231 -4.45 11.66 23.68
N ALA A 232 -5.77 11.69 23.86
CA ALA A 232 -6.38 11.90 25.18
C ALA A 232 -6.00 10.79 26.18
N PHE A 233 -6.04 9.52 25.77
CA PHE A 233 -5.57 8.41 26.61
C PHE A 233 -4.08 8.51 26.91
N GLY A 234 -3.26 8.88 25.93
CA GLY A 234 -1.83 9.13 26.11
C GLY A 234 -1.60 10.23 27.15
N ALA A 235 -2.35 11.33 27.08
CA ALA A 235 -2.25 12.43 28.03
C ALA A 235 -2.55 11.99 29.47
N ILE A 236 -3.64 11.25 29.66
CA ILE A 236 -4.02 10.73 30.98
C ILE A 236 -2.96 9.75 31.48
N GLY A 237 -2.57 8.76 30.67
CA GLY A 237 -1.65 7.71 31.07
C GLY A 237 -0.23 8.22 31.39
N PHE A 238 0.30 9.17 30.61
CA PHE A 238 1.61 9.75 30.89
C PHE A 238 1.59 10.66 32.11
N ASN A 239 0.50 11.41 32.32
CA ASN A 239 0.38 12.25 33.51
C ASN A 239 0.33 11.40 34.80
N ASP A 240 -0.37 10.27 34.74
CA ASP A 240 -0.46 9.29 35.82
C ASP A 240 0.89 8.61 36.07
N ALA A 241 1.52 8.07 35.02
CA ALA A 241 2.82 7.40 35.12
C ALA A 241 3.96 8.33 35.61
N ALA A 242 3.86 9.62 35.30
CA ALA A 242 4.83 10.62 35.73
C ALA A 242 4.53 11.22 37.12
N ASN A 243 3.54 10.68 37.86
CA ASN A 243 3.12 11.20 39.17
C ASN A 243 2.84 12.71 39.16
N GLY A 244 2.22 13.22 38.09
CA GLY A 244 1.81 14.63 38.00
C GLY A 244 2.93 15.62 37.65
N ILE A 245 4.08 15.16 37.12
CA ILE A 245 5.10 16.09 36.58
C ILE A 245 4.47 17.01 35.51
N PRO A 246 4.60 18.34 35.65
CA PRO A 246 4.06 19.30 34.70
C PRO A 246 4.54 19.00 33.27
N GLY A 247 3.60 18.90 32.33
CA GLY A 247 3.88 18.66 30.92
C GLY A 247 3.90 17.19 30.49
N ALA A 248 3.88 16.22 31.41
CA ALA A 248 3.82 14.79 31.07
C ALA A 248 2.59 14.44 30.23
N GLY A 249 1.42 15.01 30.55
CA GLY A 249 0.22 14.84 29.74
C GLY A 249 0.32 15.40 28.33
N VAL A 250 1.06 16.50 28.11
CA VAL A 250 1.28 17.06 26.76
C VAL A 250 2.17 16.12 25.94
N VAL A 251 3.23 15.57 26.55
CA VAL A 251 4.09 14.56 25.92
C VAL A 251 3.27 13.33 25.52
N GLY A 252 2.42 12.84 26.43
CA GLY A 252 1.53 11.71 26.17
C GLY A 252 0.55 11.96 25.02
N PHE A 253 -0.01 13.17 24.93
CA PHE A 253 -0.89 13.56 23.84
C PHE A 253 -0.18 13.56 22.48
N ILE A 254 1.01 14.17 22.41
CA ILE A 254 1.82 14.25 21.19
C ILE A 254 2.26 12.84 20.76
N ALA A 255 2.69 12.00 21.69
CA ALA A 255 3.04 10.62 21.42
C ALA A 255 1.84 9.82 20.85
N GLY A 256 0.64 10.05 21.39
CA GLY A 256 -0.59 9.42 20.89
C GLY A 256 -0.96 9.87 19.46
N LEU A 257 -0.80 11.15 19.14
CA LEU A 257 -0.97 11.67 17.78
C LEU A 257 0.07 11.10 16.81
N PHE A 258 1.32 11.00 17.23
CA PHE A 258 2.40 10.43 16.43
C PHE A 258 2.17 8.94 16.14
N LEU A 259 1.75 8.16 17.15
CA LEU A 259 1.40 6.76 16.96
C LEU A 259 0.23 6.60 15.98
N THR A 260 -0.78 7.47 16.10
CA THR A 260 -1.90 7.51 15.15
C THR A 260 -1.43 7.81 13.73
N TYR A 261 -0.53 8.78 13.57
CA TYR A 261 0.06 9.12 12.27
C TYR A 261 0.75 7.91 11.65
N LEU A 262 1.60 7.22 12.41
CA LEU A 262 2.25 5.99 11.95
C LEU A 262 1.23 4.93 11.58
N MET A 263 0.23 4.68 12.41
CA MET A 263 -0.80 3.69 12.15
C MET A 263 -1.59 4.02 10.87
N VAL A 264 -2.00 5.28 10.68
CA VAL A 264 -2.80 5.69 9.53
C VAL A 264 -1.99 5.65 8.24
N THR A 265 -0.70 5.97 8.29
CA THR A 265 0.19 6.00 7.11
C THR A 265 0.80 4.64 6.75
N HIS A 266 0.94 3.72 7.71
CA HIS A 266 1.57 2.41 7.51
C HIS A 266 0.58 1.24 7.49
N SER A 267 -0.71 1.44 7.82
CA SER A 267 -1.76 0.40 7.74
C SER A 267 -2.30 0.16 6.31
N HIS A 268 -1.47 0.35 5.28
CA HIS A 268 -1.83 0.25 3.87
C HIS A 268 -1.52 -1.09 3.22
#